data_AF-A0A533WFJ1-F1
#
_entry.id   AF-A0A533WFJ1-F1
#
_cell.length_a   1.000
_cell.length_b   1.000
_cell.length_c   1.000
_cell.angle_alpha   90.00
_cell.angle_beta   90.00
_cell.angle_gamma   90.00
#
_symmetry.space_group_name_H-M   'P 1'
#
loop_
_entity.id
_entity.type
_entity.pdbx_description
1 polymer ?
#
loop_
_entity_poly.entity_id
_entity_poly.type
_entity_poly.pdbx_seq_one_letter_code
_entity_poly.pdbx_strand_id
1 'polypeptide(L)'
;MYSWSKFGREAEYIVALYLKSIGWDVRLSPAKRDPADIVANCDSSKWFIQVKASSGKGYEVKRLMELAKSKSGLPVVSTFQPFCGGFSTGNYSILFYVLDSWQAIEPTKFEARREHIAWRPSARFP
;
A
#
# COMPACT_ATOMS: atom_id res chain seq x y z
N MET A 1 -26.18 5.86 10.67
CA MET A 1 -25.62 6.41 9.41
C MET A 1 -24.10 6.34 9.47
N TYR A 2 -23.48 5.55 8.61
CA TYR A 2 -22.02 5.54 8.42
C TYR A 2 -21.61 6.85 7.77
N SER A 3 -20.68 7.61 8.36
CA SER A 3 -20.17 8.83 7.74
C SER A 3 -19.09 8.46 6.72
N TRP A 4 -19.10 9.12 5.56
CA TRP A 4 -18.07 8.97 4.52
C TRP A 4 -16.64 9.18 5.06
N SER A 5 -16.48 10.03 6.07
CA SER A 5 -15.20 10.25 6.76
C SER A 5 -14.69 9.03 7.53
N LYS A 6 -15.58 8.24 8.15
CA LYS A 6 -15.20 6.98 8.82
C LYS A 6 -14.81 5.93 7.80
N PHE A 7 -15.55 5.85 6.69
CA PHE A 7 -15.25 4.92 5.59
C PHE A 7 -13.90 5.25 4.91
N GLY A 8 -13.60 6.53 4.71
CA GLY A 8 -12.30 6.96 4.18
C GLY A 8 -11.13 6.52 5.08
N ARG A 9 -11.25 6.75 6.39
CA ARG A 9 -10.19 6.35 7.33
C ARG A 9 -10.06 4.83 7.48
N GLU A 10 -11.16 4.09 7.40
CA GLU A 10 -11.16 2.63 7.40
C GLU A 10 -10.46 2.07 6.15
N ALA A 11 -10.72 2.63 4.96
CA ALA A 11 -10.02 2.27 3.74
C ALA A 11 -8.50 2.51 3.86
N GLU A 12 -8.08 3.64 4.43
CA GLU A 12 -6.65 3.92 4.69
C GLU A 12 -6.01 2.85 5.60
N TYR A 13 -6.68 2.46 6.69
CA TYR A 13 -6.19 1.42 7.58
C TYR A 13 -6.07 0.06 6.87
N ILE A 14 -7.06 -0.33 6.08
CA ILE A 14 -7.05 -1.61 5.36
C ILE A 14 -5.91 -1.65 4.34
N VAL A 15 -5.73 -0.59 3.54
CA VAL A 15 -4.61 -0.50 2.58
C VAL A 15 -3.27 -0.54 3.30
N ALA A 16 -3.13 0.15 4.43
CA ALA A 16 -1.90 0.13 5.23
C ALA A 16 -1.60 -1.26 5.81
N LEU A 17 -2.62 -1.96 6.32
CA LEU A 17 -2.48 -3.32 6.82
C LEU A 17 -2.08 -4.30 5.72
N TYR A 18 -2.64 -4.14 4.51
CA TYR A 18 -2.26 -4.93 3.35
C TYR A 18 -0.78 -4.73 2.99
N LEU A 19 -0.31 -3.49 2.81
CA LEU A 19 1.10 -3.22 2.52
C LEU A 19 2.02 -3.75 3.61
N LYS A 20 1.63 -3.60 4.88
CA LYS A 20 2.40 -4.12 6.01
C LYS A 20 2.47 -5.65 6.03
N SER A 21 1.39 -6.35 5.65
CA SER A 21 1.37 -7.82 5.60
C SER A 21 2.27 -8.40 4.52
N ILE A 22 2.55 -7.63 3.47
CA ILE A 22 3.51 -7.96 2.41
C ILE A 22 4.88 -7.26 2.64
N GLY A 23 5.23 -6.96 3.89
CA GLY A 23 6.60 -6.58 4.26
C GLY A 23 6.99 -5.12 4.05
N TRP A 24 6.07 -4.23 3.71
CA TRP A 24 6.38 -2.80 3.60
C TRP A 24 6.41 -2.11 4.97
N ASP A 25 7.29 -1.13 5.15
CA ASP A 25 7.23 -0.18 6.28
C ASP A 25 6.22 0.91 5.97
N VAL A 26 5.16 1.00 6.78
CA VAL A 26 3.99 1.83 6.48
C VAL A 26 3.73 2.84 7.59
N ARG A 27 3.53 4.10 7.20
CA ARG A 27 3.12 5.19 8.09
C ARG A 27 1.84 5.84 7.56
N LEU A 28 0.83 5.94 8.41
CA LEU A 28 -0.39 6.70 8.14
C LEU A 28 -0.16 8.16 8.50
N SER A 29 -0.63 9.09 7.66
CA SER A 29 -0.59 10.50 8.04
C SER A 29 -1.60 10.82 9.15
N PRO A 30 -1.27 11.79 10.03
CA PRO A 30 -2.26 12.37 10.93
C PRO A 30 -3.25 13.16 10.06
N ALA A 31 -4.53 12.80 10.16
CA ALA A 31 -5.57 13.34 9.29
C ALA A 31 -5.52 14.88 9.20
N LYS A 32 -5.62 15.38 7.95
CA LYS A 32 -5.90 16.77 7.50
C LYS A 32 -4.75 17.67 7.01
N ARG A 33 -3.47 17.28 7.04
CA ARG A 33 -2.40 18.20 6.56
C ARG A 33 -1.43 17.64 5.54
N ASP A 34 -1.27 16.33 5.47
CA ASP A 34 -0.35 15.73 4.52
C ASP A 34 -1.04 15.45 3.17
N PRO A 35 -0.35 15.66 2.04
CA PRO A 35 -0.88 15.33 0.72
C PRO A 35 -1.04 13.82 0.47
N ALA A 36 -0.37 13.00 1.28
CA ALA A 36 -0.45 11.55 1.23
C ALA A 36 -1.17 11.02 2.48
N ASP A 37 -2.08 10.08 2.29
CA ASP A 37 -2.76 9.38 3.38
C ASP A 37 -1.83 8.31 3.99
N ILE A 38 -1.00 7.70 3.14
CA ILE A 38 -0.05 6.65 3.52
C ILE A 38 1.32 6.94 2.90
N VAL A 39 2.38 6.77 3.68
CA VAL A 39 3.76 6.67 3.18
C VAL A 39 4.24 5.25 3.39
N ALA A 40 4.62 4.58 2.32
CA ALA A 40 5.06 3.19 2.35
C ALA A 40 6.48 3.07 1.78
N ASN A 41 7.35 2.34 2.48
CA ASN A 41 8.73 2.11 2.06
C ASN A 41 8.98 0.59 1.94
N CYS A 42 9.68 0.18 0.89
CA CYS A 42 10.16 -1.19 0.70
C CYS A 42 11.48 -1.16 -0.04
N ASP A 43 12.56 -1.64 0.58
CA ASP A 43 13.93 -1.55 0.05
C ASP A 43 14.27 -0.13 -0.43
N SER A 44 14.53 0.05 -1.73
CA SER A 44 14.80 1.33 -2.38
C SER A 44 13.55 2.06 -2.88
N SER A 45 12.36 1.47 -2.74
CA SER A 45 11.10 2.03 -3.21
C SER A 45 10.37 2.78 -2.10
N LYS A 46 9.88 3.97 -2.43
CA LYS A 46 9.08 4.82 -1.53
C LYS A 46 7.83 5.29 -2.24
N TRP A 47 6.67 4.99 -1.68
CA TRP A 47 5.37 5.36 -2.22
C TRP A 47 4.68 6.38 -1.32
N PHE A 48 4.14 7.42 -1.94
CA PHE A 48 3.25 8.40 -1.34
C PHE A 48 1.86 8.15 -1.87
N ILE A 49 1.00 7.57 -1.04
CA ILE A 49 -0.27 6.99 -1.46
C ILE A 49 -1.42 7.87 -0.99
N GLN A 50 -2.31 8.21 -1.91
CA GLN A 50 -3.63 8.75 -1.60
C GLN A 50 -4.67 7.66 -1.78
N VAL A 51 -5.51 7.43 -0.76
CA VAL A 51 -6.52 6.37 -0.74
C VAL A 51 -7.88 6.93 -1.14
N LYS A 52 -8.58 6.21 -2.01
CA LYS A 52 -9.92 6.56 -2.47
C LYS A 52 -10.87 5.38 -2.31
N ALA A 53 -11.97 5.66 -1.61
CA ALA A 53 -13.11 4.78 -1.43
C ALA A 53 -13.96 4.58 -2.71
N SER A 54 -13.63 5.26 -3.80
CA SER A 54 -14.36 5.20 -5.07
C SER A 54 -13.43 5.37 -6.27
N SER A 55 -13.88 4.98 -7.46
CA SER A 55 -13.17 5.09 -8.73
C SER A 55 -13.10 6.53 -9.30
N GLY A 56 -13.63 7.52 -8.57
CA GLY A 56 -13.74 8.90 -9.04
C GLY A 56 -12.40 9.64 -9.10
N LYS A 57 -12.08 10.22 -10.26
CA LYS A 57 -10.79 10.91 -10.52
C LYS A 57 -10.70 12.37 -10.01
N GLY A 58 -11.28 12.68 -8.85
CA GLY A 58 -11.22 14.03 -8.24
C GLY A 58 -10.01 14.18 -7.33
N TYR A 59 -8.93 14.83 -7.80
CA TYR A 59 -7.64 14.88 -7.10
C TYR A 59 -7.07 16.30 -6.96
N GLU A 60 -6.53 16.61 -5.77
CA GLU A 60 -5.43 17.57 -5.61
C GLU A 60 -4.10 16.91 -6.05
N VAL A 61 -3.98 16.60 -7.35
CA VAL A 61 -2.84 15.87 -7.94
C VAL A 61 -1.49 16.54 -7.66
N LYS A 62 -1.47 17.88 -7.68
CA LYS A 62 -0.23 18.67 -7.67
C LYS A 62 0.58 18.47 -6.40
N ARG A 63 -0.06 18.52 -5.23
CA ARG A 63 0.64 18.43 -3.93
C ARG A 63 1.26 17.06 -3.68
N LEU A 64 0.57 15.98 -4.10
CA LEU A 64 1.11 14.62 -3.98
C LEU A 64 2.30 14.42 -4.93
N MET A 65 2.21 14.91 -6.17
CA MET A 65 3.33 14.86 -7.13
C MET A 65 4.54 15.66 -6.65
N GLU A 66 4.34 16.87 -6.13
CA GLU A 66 5.40 17.71 -5.57
C GLU A 66 6.07 17.04 -4.36
N LEU A 67 5.27 16.44 -3.46
CA LEU A 67 5.79 15.67 -2.34
C LEU A 67 6.63 14.48 -2.79
N ALA A 68 6.12 13.70 -3.74
CA ALA A 68 6.82 12.54 -4.26
C ALA A 68 8.13 12.93 -4.95
N LYS A 69 8.11 13.98 -5.79
CA LYS A 69 9.30 14.51 -6.46
C LYS A 69 10.35 15.04 -5.47
N SER A 70 9.93 15.78 -4.45
CA SER A 70 10.84 16.35 -3.44
C SER A 70 11.48 15.30 -2.54
N LYS A 71 10.84 14.13 -2.34
CA LYS A 71 11.32 13.05 -1.48
C LYS A 71 11.80 11.82 -2.23
N SER A 72 12.00 11.94 -3.55
CA SER A 72 12.43 10.86 -4.46
C SER A 72 11.58 9.59 -4.31
N GLY A 73 10.26 9.72 -4.30
CA GLY A 73 9.31 8.61 -4.26
C GLY A 73 8.29 8.66 -5.38
N LEU A 74 7.40 7.67 -5.39
CA LEU A 74 6.34 7.52 -6.38
C LEU A 74 5.01 8.07 -5.84
N PRO A 75 4.31 8.95 -6.57
CA PRO A 75 2.95 9.35 -6.24
C PRO A 75 1.99 8.26 -6.70
N VAL A 76 1.26 7.68 -5.75
CA VAL A 76 0.40 6.52 -5.97
C VAL A 76 -1.03 6.85 -5.55
N VAL A 77 -2.00 6.38 -6.32
CA VAL A 77 -3.40 6.33 -5.93
C VAL A 77 -3.74 4.90 -5.58
N SER A 78 -4.29 4.68 -4.41
CA SER A 78 -4.90 3.40 -4.05
C SER A 78 -6.42 3.50 -4.08
N THR A 79 -7.07 2.57 -4.78
CA THR A 79 -8.53 2.45 -4.73
C THR A 79 -8.92 1.30 -3.82
N PHE A 80 -9.92 1.56 -2.99
CA PHE A 80 -10.59 0.59 -2.14
C PHE A 80 -12.05 0.52 -2.59
N GLN A 81 -12.37 -0.42 -3.48
CA GLN A 81 -13.69 -0.51 -4.10
C GLN A 81 -14.35 -1.85 -3.79
N PRO A 82 -15.69 -1.90 -3.68
CA PRO A 82 -16.43 -3.15 -3.62
C PRO A 82 -16.04 -4.06 -4.80
N PHE A 83 -15.88 -5.34 -4.52
CA PHE A 83 -15.31 -6.32 -5.43
C PHE A 83 -16.12 -6.43 -6.72
N CYS A 84 -15.48 -6.15 -7.85
CA CYS A 84 -15.95 -6.49 -9.20
C CYS A 84 -14.96 -7.42 -9.95
N GLY A 85 -14.03 -8.06 -9.21
CA GLY A 85 -12.94 -8.92 -9.71
C GLY A 85 -11.54 -8.42 -9.27
N GLY A 86 -10.66 -9.31 -8.77
CA GLY A 86 -9.29 -8.98 -8.30
C GLY A 86 -8.84 -9.76 -7.05
N PHE A 87 -7.74 -9.33 -6.39
CA PHE A 87 -7.30 -9.89 -5.08
C PHE A 87 -8.23 -9.42 -3.97
N SER A 88 -8.71 -10.37 -3.16
CA SER A 88 -9.79 -10.17 -2.20
C SER A 88 -9.31 -10.26 -0.75
N THR A 89 -9.57 -9.21 0.03
CA THR A 89 -9.62 -9.26 1.50
C THR A 89 -11.06 -9.46 2.00
N GLY A 90 -11.88 -10.19 1.24
CA GLY A 90 -13.30 -10.44 1.47
C GLY A 90 -14.19 -9.96 0.30
N ASN A 91 -14.64 -8.70 0.37
CA ASN A 91 -15.57 -8.07 -0.58
C ASN A 91 -15.02 -6.80 -1.24
N TYR A 92 -13.71 -6.54 -1.15
CA TYR A 92 -13.11 -5.32 -1.67
C TYR A 92 -11.83 -5.63 -2.46
N SER A 93 -11.63 -4.91 -3.55
CA SER A 93 -10.39 -4.93 -4.33
C SER A 93 -9.52 -3.74 -3.93
N ILE A 94 -8.24 -4.00 -3.63
CA ILE A 94 -7.23 -2.96 -3.43
C ILE A 94 -6.39 -2.89 -4.71
N LEU A 95 -6.41 -1.76 -5.40
CA LEU A 95 -5.61 -1.54 -6.60
C LEU A 95 -4.72 -0.31 -6.41
N PHE A 96 -3.55 -0.30 -7.04
CA PHE A 96 -2.60 0.81 -6.99
C PHE A 96 -2.29 1.30 -8.40
N TYR A 97 -2.23 2.62 -8.56
CA TYR A 97 -1.94 3.28 -9.82
C TYR A 97 -0.89 4.36 -9.61
N VAL A 98 0.07 4.46 -10.52
CA VAL A 98 0.92 5.66 -10.58
C VAL A 98 0.05 6.84 -11.01
N LEU A 99 0.10 7.93 -10.24
CA LEU A 99 -0.82 9.05 -10.39
C LEU A 99 -0.69 9.76 -11.75
N ASP A 100 0.49 9.76 -12.37
CA ASP A 100 0.77 10.47 -13.62
C ASP A 100 0.23 9.72 -14.86
N SER A 101 0.40 8.42 -14.89
CA SER A 101 0.21 7.54 -16.04
C SER A 101 -1.04 6.67 -15.90
N TRP A 102 -1.63 6.60 -14.70
CA TRP A 102 -2.69 5.67 -14.36
C TRP A 102 -2.31 4.20 -14.61
N GLN A 103 -1.01 3.92 -14.70
CA GLN A 103 -0.51 2.57 -14.86
C GLN A 103 -0.74 1.81 -13.56
N ALA A 104 -1.40 0.65 -13.66
CA ALA A 104 -1.56 -0.25 -12.54
C ALA A 104 -0.19 -0.78 -12.08
N ILE A 105 0.04 -0.77 -10.78
CA ILE A 105 1.26 -1.28 -10.15
C ILE A 105 0.89 -2.28 -9.07
N GLU A 106 1.71 -3.31 -8.91
CA GLU A 106 1.58 -4.29 -7.84
C GLU A 106 2.59 -3.96 -6.74
N PRO A 107 2.18 -3.83 -5.48
CA PRO A 107 3.12 -3.71 -4.38
C PRO A 107 3.77 -5.08 -4.19
N THR A 108 5.03 -5.18 -4.59
CA THR A 108 5.84 -6.37 -4.35
C THR A 108 6.57 -6.18 -3.01
N LYS A 109 6.43 -7.10 -2.04
CA LYS A 109 7.51 -8.03 -1.66
C LYS A 109 7.12 -9.09 -0.60
N PHE A 110 6.93 -10.34 -1.01
CA PHE A 110 7.11 -11.50 -0.12
C PHE A 110 8.39 -12.23 -0.51
N GLU A 111 9.52 -11.90 0.14
CA GLU A 111 10.69 -12.80 0.13
C GLU A 111 10.59 -13.69 1.38
N ALA A 112 9.93 -14.83 1.24
CA ALA A 112 10.24 -15.95 2.12
C ALA A 112 11.66 -16.42 1.80
N ARG A 113 12.67 -15.77 2.41
CA ARG A 113 13.91 -16.49 2.71
C ARG A 113 13.59 -17.54 3.76
N ARG A 114 13.02 -18.67 3.32
CA ARG A 114 13.33 -19.96 3.93
C ARG A 114 14.80 -20.20 3.65
N GLU A 115 15.68 -19.60 4.46
CA GLU A 115 17.01 -20.16 4.60
C GLU A 115 16.84 -21.62 5.03
N HIS A 116 17.55 -22.49 4.33
CA HIS A 116 17.64 -23.91 4.59
C HIS A 116 17.76 -24.21 6.09
N ILE A 117 16.68 -24.68 6.73
CA ILE A 117 16.85 -25.63 7.82
C ILE A 117 17.14 -26.97 7.15
N ALA A 118 18.39 -27.15 6.75
CA ALA A 118 18.92 -28.48 6.52
C ALA A 118 18.94 -29.18 7.88
N TRP A 119 17.88 -29.89 8.20
CA TRP A 119 17.90 -30.85 9.29
C TRP A 119 18.87 -31.98 8.87
N ARG A 120 20.15 -31.83 9.19
CA ARG A 120 21.11 -32.94 9.19
C ARG A 120 21.26 -33.42 10.63
N PRO A 121 20.74 -34.59 11.00
CA PRO A 121 21.24 -35.25 12.19
C PRO A 121 22.59 -35.86 11.81
N SER A 122 23.68 -35.13 12.03
CA SER A 122 25.00 -35.76 12.13
C SER A 122 25.23 -36.15 13.60
N ALA A 123 24.55 -37.21 14.04
CA ALA A 123 25.00 -37.95 15.20
C ALA A 123 25.96 -39.03 14.71
N ARG A 124 27.26 -38.69 14.66
CA ARG A 124 28.33 -39.68 14.83
C ARG A 124 28.82 -39.45 16.25
N PHE A 125 28.39 -40.30 17.17
CA PHE A 125 28.99 -40.36 18.50
C PHE A 125 30.27 -41.20 18.41
N PRO A 126 31.33 -40.82 19.15
CA PRO A 126 32.51 -41.68 19.36
C PRO A 126 32.17 -42.90 20.23
#